data_AF-A0A5E4GKU2-F1
#
_entry.id   AF-A0A5E4GKU2-F1
#
_cell.length_a   1.000
_cell.length_b   1.000
_cell.length_c   1.000
_cell.angle_alpha   90.00
_cell.angle_beta   90.00
_cell.angle_gamma   90.00
#
_symmetry.space_group_name_H-M   'P 1'
#
loop_
_entity.id
_entity.type
_entity.pdbx_description
1 polymer ?
#
loop_
_entity_poly.entity_id
_entity_poly.type
_entity_poly.pdbx_seq_one_letter_code
_entity_poly.pdbx_strand_id
1 'polypeptide(L)'
;VRSVKLQGLRREFEYTRMKDSESFSGYVAKLFDLINQMKSYGEELPRERVVQKLLISLPRSYDSICSVIEHSKDLDTLEIQEVVASLKNFELRLDRHTENSTEKAFTSLNIESKSSKNGSSSGGNKSQKNWKENGKNWNNKSNSKFQTK
;
A
#
# COMPACT_ATOMS: atom_id res chain seq x y z
N VAL A 1 4.06 -44.00 -8.41
CA VAL A 1 3.17 -43.16 -7.58
C VAL A 1 3.84 -41.89 -7.07
N ARG A 2 5.01 -41.97 -6.40
CA ARG A 2 5.73 -40.79 -5.86
C ARG A 2 6.07 -39.74 -6.93
N SER A 3 6.53 -40.17 -8.10
CA SER A 3 6.85 -39.27 -9.23
C SER A 3 5.62 -38.53 -9.79
N VAL A 4 4.47 -39.21 -9.90
CA VAL A 4 3.22 -38.61 -10.42
C VAL A 4 2.72 -37.51 -9.47
N LYS A 5 2.80 -37.74 -8.15
CA LYS A 5 2.45 -36.73 -7.14
C LYS A 5 3.37 -35.51 -7.21
N LEU A 6 4.68 -35.73 -7.30
CA LEU A 6 5.64 -34.62 -7.42
C LEU A 6 5.41 -33.80 -8.70
N GLN A 7 5.11 -34.45 -9.82
CA GLN A 7 4.74 -33.75 -11.06
C GLN A 7 3.46 -32.92 -10.92
N GLY A 8 2.48 -33.41 -10.16
CA GLY A 8 1.28 -32.64 -9.79
C GLY A 8 1.63 -31.39 -8.98
N LEU A 9 2.47 -31.53 -7.95
CA LEU A 9 2.90 -30.40 -7.12
C LEU A 9 3.69 -29.35 -7.92
N ARG A 10 4.59 -29.77 -8.82
CA ARG A 10 5.28 -28.84 -9.73
C ARG A 10 4.29 -28.04 -10.58
N ARG A 11 3.30 -28.72 -11.15
CA ARG A 11 2.24 -28.07 -11.92
C ARG A 11 1.49 -27.05 -11.07
N GLU A 12 1.05 -27.45 -9.88
CA GLU A 12 0.35 -26.54 -8.96
C GLU A 12 1.24 -25.37 -8.53
N PHE A 13 2.53 -25.59 -8.30
CA PHE A 13 3.50 -24.52 -8.03
C PHE A 13 3.49 -23.49 -9.16
N GLU A 14 3.60 -23.92 -10.42
CA GLU A 14 3.61 -22.99 -11.56
C GLU A 14 2.31 -22.20 -11.70
N TYR A 15 1.15 -22.84 -11.51
CA TYR A 15 -0.15 -22.19 -11.63
C TYR A 15 -0.58 -21.41 -10.38
N THR A 16 0.08 -21.59 -9.24
CA THR A 16 -0.26 -20.88 -8.02
C THR A 16 -0.04 -19.38 -8.19
N ARG A 17 -1.11 -18.61 -8.06
CA ARG A 17 -1.14 -17.15 -8.16
C ARG A 17 -2.00 -16.56 -7.07
N MET A 18 -1.72 -15.32 -6.72
CA MET A 18 -2.57 -14.55 -5.83
C MET A 18 -3.81 -14.07 -6.56
N LYS A 19 -4.98 -14.24 -5.94
CA LYS A 19 -6.26 -13.69 -6.43
C LYS A 19 -6.44 -12.25 -5.91
N ASP A 20 -7.19 -11.42 -6.63
CA ASP A 20 -7.47 -10.05 -6.18
C ASP A 20 -8.24 -10.00 -4.84
N SER A 21 -9.02 -11.03 -4.53
CA SER A 21 -9.84 -11.13 -3.32
C SER A 21 -9.17 -11.85 -2.15
N GLU A 22 -7.97 -12.43 -2.35
CA GLU A 22 -7.27 -13.13 -1.26
C GLU A 22 -6.24 -12.20 -0.62
N SER A 23 -6.01 -12.34 0.68
CA SER A 23 -4.96 -11.58 1.36
C SER A 23 -3.58 -12.12 1.02
N PHE A 24 -2.57 -11.26 1.05
CA PHE A 24 -1.19 -11.62 0.79
C PHE A 24 -0.71 -12.71 1.77
N SER A 25 -1.08 -12.60 3.05
CA SER A 25 -0.74 -13.64 4.03
C SER A 25 -1.37 -15.00 3.70
N GLY A 26 -2.62 -15.03 3.21
CA GLY A 26 -3.28 -16.25 2.76
C GLY A 26 -2.60 -16.86 1.53
N TYR A 27 -2.20 -16.03 0.58
CA TYR A 27 -1.43 -16.45 -0.59
C TYR A 27 -0.07 -17.07 -0.20
N VAL A 28 0.69 -16.38 0.66
CA VAL A 28 2.01 -16.80 1.11
C VAL A 28 1.95 -18.15 1.84
N ALA A 29 0.96 -18.35 2.73
CA ALA A 29 0.77 -19.63 3.41
C ALA A 29 0.57 -20.78 2.41
N LYS A 30 -0.35 -20.61 1.45
CA LYS A 30 -0.62 -21.58 0.37
C LYS A 30 0.63 -21.90 -0.45
N LEU A 31 1.44 -20.89 -0.77
CA LEU A 31 2.68 -21.07 -1.53
C LEU A 31 3.69 -21.90 -0.71
N PHE A 32 3.92 -21.56 0.55
CA PHE A 32 4.87 -22.29 1.39
C PHE A 32 4.42 -23.72 1.70
N ASP A 33 3.11 -23.94 1.89
CA ASP A 33 2.58 -25.29 2.05
C ASP A 33 2.91 -26.17 0.84
N LEU A 34 2.83 -25.60 -0.36
CA LEU A 34 3.16 -26.32 -1.59
C LEU A 34 4.67 -26.58 -1.71
N ILE A 35 5.50 -25.61 -1.38
CA ILE A 35 6.97 -25.76 -1.35
C ILE A 35 7.36 -26.84 -0.33
N ASN A 36 6.77 -26.83 0.86
CA ASN A 36 7.01 -27.82 1.90
C ASN A 36 6.59 -29.23 1.47
N GLN A 37 5.46 -29.33 0.76
CA GLN A 37 5.05 -30.60 0.15
C GLN A 37 6.10 -31.08 -0.87
N MET A 38 6.55 -30.24 -1.81
CA MET A 38 7.61 -30.61 -2.77
C MET A 38 8.88 -31.07 -2.06
N LYS A 39 9.30 -30.35 -1.00
CA LYS A 39 10.46 -30.70 -0.17
C LYS A 39 10.28 -32.08 0.49
N SER A 40 9.09 -32.41 0.98
CA SER A 40 8.80 -33.74 1.55
C SER A 40 8.91 -34.88 0.52
N TYR A 41 8.77 -34.57 -0.77
CA TYR A 41 8.97 -35.49 -1.89
C TYR A 41 10.41 -35.52 -2.41
N GLY A 42 11.33 -34.77 -1.78
CA GLY A 42 12.76 -34.75 -2.09
C GLY A 42 13.19 -33.63 -3.05
N GLU A 43 12.32 -32.67 -3.35
CA GLU A 43 12.65 -31.52 -4.20
C GLU A 43 12.66 -30.23 -3.39
N GLU A 44 13.85 -29.68 -3.19
CA GLU A 44 14.04 -28.39 -2.56
C GLU A 44 14.21 -27.31 -3.63
N LEU A 45 13.41 -26.26 -3.54
CA LEU A 45 13.48 -25.14 -4.47
C LEU A 45 14.54 -24.15 -4.01
N PRO A 46 15.37 -23.63 -4.92
CA PRO A 46 16.34 -22.61 -4.57
C PRO A 46 15.61 -21.33 -4.14
N ARG A 47 16.21 -20.60 -3.21
CA ARG A 47 15.64 -19.39 -2.63
C ARG A 47 15.23 -18.36 -3.70
N GLU A 48 16.10 -18.13 -4.67
CA GLU A 48 15.86 -17.24 -5.82
C GLU A 48 14.57 -17.62 -6.56
N ARG A 49 14.34 -18.92 -6.82
CA ARG A 49 13.12 -19.41 -7.48
C ARG A 49 11.86 -19.10 -6.68
N VAL A 50 11.96 -19.17 -5.34
CA VAL A 50 10.84 -18.82 -4.44
C VAL A 50 10.58 -17.31 -4.46
N VAL A 51 11.63 -16.49 -4.41
CA VAL A 51 11.52 -15.02 -4.51
C VAL A 51 10.90 -14.61 -5.85
N GLN A 52 11.43 -15.11 -6.96
CA GLN A 52 10.86 -14.85 -8.30
C GLN A 52 9.42 -15.31 -8.38
N LYS A 53 9.11 -16.50 -7.85
CA LYS A 53 7.75 -17.02 -7.82
C LYS A 53 6.81 -16.09 -7.06
N LEU A 54 7.26 -15.54 -5.93
CA LEU A 54 6.50 -14.62 -5.09
C LEU A 54 6.23 -13.30 -5.81
N LEU A 55 7.18 -12.75 -6.57
CA LEU A 55 7.03 -11.46 -7.26
C LEU A 55 6.14 -11.57 -8.52
N ILE A 56 6.33 -12.62 -9.33
CA ILE A 56 5.60 -12.80 -10.61
C ILE A 56 4.15 -13.27 -10.42
N SER A 57 3.77 -13.68 -9.22
CA SER A 57 2.47 -14.29 -8.94
C SER A 57 1.45 -13.37 -8.31
N LEU A 58 1.83 -12.11 -8.03
CA LEU A 58 0.98 -11.13 -7.37
C LEU A 58 0.07 -10.42 -8.37
N PRO A 59 -1.05 -9.84 -7.89
CA PRO A 59 -1.95 -9.07 -8.73
C PRO A 59 -1.33 -7.71 -9.09
N ARG A 60 -1.91 -7.04 -10.10
CA ARG A 60 -1.40 -5.78 -10.64
C ARG A 60 -1.24 -4.66 -9.61
N SER A 61 -2.00 -4.70 -8.52
CA SER A 61 -1.88 -3.73 -7.43
C SER A 61 -0.49 -3.73 -6.77
N TYR A 62 0.26 -4.84 -6.88
CA TYR A 62 1.61 -5.00 -6.36
C TYR A 62 2.71 -4.67 -7.39
N ASP A 63 2.40 -4.42 -8.67
CA ASP A 63 3.38 -4.21 -9.74
C ASP A 63 4.42 -3.14 -9.37
N SER A 64 3.98 -2.06 -8.71
CA SER A 64 4.85 -0.97 -8.29
C SER A 64 5.93 -1.41 -7.29
N ILE A 65 5.56 -2.18 -6.25
CA ILE A 65 6.53 -2.67 -5.26
C ILE A 65 7.38 -3.80 -5.81
N CYS A 66 6.80 -4.68 -6.65
CA CYS A 66 7.57 -5.73 -7.33
C CYS A 66 8.67 -5.14 -8.20
N SER A 67 8.33 -4.16 -9.05
CA SER A 67 9.30 -3.47 -9.91
C SER A 67 10.42 -2.81 -9.09
N VAL A 68 10.08 -2.15 -7.98
CA VAL A 68 11.11 -1.56 -7.10
C VAL A 68 12.03 -2.63 -6.55
N ILE A 69 11.51 -3.76 -6.06
CA ILE A 69 12.34 -4.85 -5.52
C ILE A 69 13.25 -5.43 -6.61
N GLU A 70 12.71 -5.71 -7.78
CA GLU A 70 13.44 -6.29 -8.93
C GLU A 70 14.59 -5.41 -9.41
N HIS A 71 14.43 -4.08 -9.39
CA HIS A 71 15.45 -3.16 -9.90
C HIS A 71 16.42 -2.65 -8.82
N SER A 72 16.05 -2.73 -7.54
CA SER A 72 16.87 -2.19 -6.43
C SER A 72 17.67 -3.23 -5.67
N LYS A 73 17.34 -4.52 -5.82
CA LYS A 73 17.98 -5.61 -5.06
C LYS A 73 18.40 -6.74 -5.99
N ASP A 74 19.46 -7.42 -5.58
CA ASP A 74 19.90 -8.65 -6.23
C ASP A 74 19.08 -9.85 -5.71
N LEU A 75 18.34 -10.51 -6.60
CA LEU A 75 17.44 -11.61 -6.27
C LEU A 75 18.19 -12.87 -5.82
N ASP A 76 19.47 -13.01 -6.20
CA ASP A 76 20.30 -14.15 -5.85
C ASP A 76 20.73 -14.11 -4.39
N THR A 77 20.81 -12.90 -3.82
CA THR A 77 21.23 -12.63 -2.43
C THR A 77 20.07 -12.26 -1.50
N LEU A 78 18.89 -11.93 -2.04
CA LEU A 78 17.72 -11.45 -1.29
C LEU A 78 17.01 -12.53 -0.45
N GLU A 79 16.80 -12.23 0.83
CA GLU A 79 16.10 -13.13 1.76
C GLU A 79 14.58 -13.11 1.54
N ILE A 80 13.96 -14.29 1.52
CA ILE A 80 12.50 -14.43 1.30
C ILE A 80 11.72 -13.65 2.38
N GLN A 81 12.19 -13.68 3.63
CA GLN A 81 11.54 -13.00 4.74
C GLN A 81 11.50 -11.48 4.54
N GLU A 82 12.54 -10.89 3.96
CA GLU A 82 12.59 -9.45 3.66
C GLU A 82 11.59 -9.07 2.59
N VAL A 83 11.42 -9.91 1.57
CA VAL A 83 10.43 -9.72 0.50
C VAL A 83 9.01 -9.82 1.07
N VAL A 84 8.73 -10.86 1.85
CA VAL A 84 7.43 -11.05 2.52
C VAL A 84 7.09 -9.87 3.43
N ALA A 85 8.04 -9.39 4.24
CA ALA A 85 7.84 -8.23 5.10
C ALA A 85 7.56 -6.95 4.29
N SER A 86 8.30 -6.73 3.20
CA SER A 86 8.13 -5.57 2.33
C SER A 86 6.76 -5.54 1.65
N LEU A 87 6.32 -6.69 1.12
CA LEU A 87 5.03 -6.85 0.46
C LEU A 87 3.86 -6.74 1.45
N LYS A 88 3.97 -7.33 2.65
CA LYS A 88 2.96 -7.18 3.71
C LYS A 88 2.81 -5.73 4.17
N ASN A 89 3.91 -4.99 4.30
CA ASN A 89 3.87 -3.56 4.60
C ASN A 89 3.29 -2.73 3.44
N PHE A 90 3.37 -3.22 2.21
CA PHE A 90 2.75 -2.59 1.05
C PHE A 90 1.22 -2.83 1.02
N GLU A 91 0.76 -4.04 1.31
CA GLU A 91 -0.67 -4.37 1.46
C GLU A 91 -1.37 -3.42 2.46
N LEU A 92 -0.80 -3.25 3.65
CA LEU A 92 -1.32 -2.31 4.66
C LEU A 92 -1.39 -0.85 4.19
N ARG A 93 -0.58 -0.47 3.20
CA ARG A 93 -0.63 0.88 2.60
C ARG A 93 -1.72 0.95 1.53
N LEU A 94 -1.85 -0.08 0.72
CA LEU A 94 -2.86 -0.19 -0.32
C LEU A 94 -4.27 -0.09 0.28
N ASP A 95 -4.53 -0.83 1.37
CA ASP A 95 -5.84 -0.87 2.05
C ASP A 95 -6.29 0.52 2.54
N ARG A 96 -5.36 1.34 3.04
CA ARG A 96 -5.67 2.72 3.46
C ARG A 96 -6.09 3.61 2.30
N HIS A 97 -5.62 3.36 1.09
CA HIS A 97 -5.96 4.18 -0.06
C HIS A 97 -7.25 3.73 -0.75
N THR A 98 -7.63 2.46 -0.63
CA THR A 98 -8.90 1.94 -1.15
C THR A 98 -10.12 2.46 -0.39
N GLU A 99 -10.06 2.61 0.94
CA GLU A 99 -11.18 3.13 1.76
C GLU A 99 -11.48 4.62 1.50
N ASN A 100 -10.47 5.40 1.10
CA ASN A 100 -10.57 6.85 1.03
C ASN A 100 -11.21 7.40 -0.26
N SER A 101 -11.41 6.57 -1.29
CA SER A 101 -11.78 7.06 -2.62
C SER A 101 -13.28 7.26 -2.84
N THR A 102 -14.16 6.59 -2.08
CA THR A 102 -15.62 6.66 -2.32
C THR A 102 -16.35 7.49 -1.26
N GLU A 103 -16.06 7.34 0.04
CA GLU A 103 -16.79 8.07 1.09
C GLU A 103 -16.53 9.58 1.14
N LYS A 104 -15.31 10.03 0.77
CA LYS A 104 -14.95 11.46 0.81
C LYS A 104 -15.57 12.29 -0.32
N ALA A 105 -15.90 11.66 -1.45
CA ALA A 105 -16.55 12.36 -2.55
C ALA A 105 -18.00 12.75 -2.21
N PHE A 106 -18.76 11.83 -1.60
CA PHE A 106 -20.18 12.07 -1.28
C PHE A 106 -20.39 12.96 -0.05
N THR A 107 -19.49 12.94 0.92
CA THR A 107 -19.59 13.82 2.10
C THR A 107 -19.34 15.30 1.77
N SER A 108 -18.55 15.59 0.73
CA SER A 108 -18.31 16.97 0.27
C SER A 108 -19.48 17.60 -0.50
N LEU A 109 -20.41 16.80 -1.01
CA LEU A 109 -21.60 17.26 -1.73
C LEU A 109 -22.79 17.56 -0.81
N ASN A 110 -22.71 17.22 0.48
CA ASN A 110 -23.74 17.59 1.45
C ASN A 110 -23.53 19.04 1.95
N ILE A 111 -23.48 19.99 1.01
CA ILE A 111 -23.69 21.40 1.31
C ILE A 111 -25.17 21.56 1.58
N GLU A 112 -25.51 21.68 2.87
CA GLU A 112 -26.86 21.88 3.37
C GLU A 112 -27.55 23.03 2.63
N SER A 113 -28.47 22.67 1.74
CA SER A 113 -29.35 23.62 1.05
C SER A 113 -30.39 24.16 2.03
N LYS A 114 -30.00 25.15 2.86
CA LYS A 114 -30.97 25.98 3.58
C LYS A 114 -31.62 26.97 2.62
N SER A 115 -32.64 26.49 1.92
CA SER A 115 -33.60 27.30 1.16
C SER A 115 -34.64 27.92 2.11
N SER A 116 -34.59 29.24 2.21
CA SER A 116 -35.60 30.23 2.64
C SER A 116 -37.08 29.81 2.46
N LYS A 117 -37.98 29.90 3.44
CA LYS A 117 -38.91 31.00 3.85
C LYS A 117 -39.91 30.37 4.86
N ASN A 118 -40.51 30.96 5.89
CA ASN A 118 -41.16 32.27 6.07
C ASN A 118 -41.51 32.45 7.59
N GLY A 119 -41.48 33.69 8.14
CA GLY A 119 -42.20 34.02 9.39
C GLY A 119 -41.47 34.98 10.36
N SER A 120 -41.86 36.27 10.32
CA SER A 120 -41.90 37.29 11.41
C SER A 120 -41.13 37.01 12.72
N SER A 121 -40.31 37.88 13.34
CA SER A 121 -40.35 39.34 13.48
C SER A 121 -39.18 39.81 14.36
N SER A 122 -38.84 41.10 14.23
CA SER A 122 -38.25 41.99 15.25
C SER A 122 -36.81 41.78 15.73
N GLY A 123 -36.07 42.90 15.80
CA GLY A 123 -34.93 43.06 16.71
C GLY A 123 -33.59 43.29 16.01
N GLY A 124 -33.24 44.56 15.78
CA GLY A 124 -31.93 44.94 15.27
C GLY A 124 -30.80 44.68 16.28
N ASN A 125 -29.63 44.29 15.77
CA ASN A 125 -28.35 44.80 16.25
C ASN A 125 -27.24 44.52 15.24
N LYS A 126 -26.63 45.60 14.74
CA LYS A 126 -25.35 45.57 14.00
C LYS A 126 -24.24 45.18 14.98
N SER A 127 -23.54 44.08 14.72
CA SER A 127 -22.21 43.84 15.29
C SER A 127 -21.27 43.37 14.20
N GLN A 128 -20.30 44.22 13.88
CA GLN A 128 -19.23 43.99 12.92
C GLN A 128 -18.33 42.86 13.42
N LYS A 129 -18.26 41.74 12.69
CA LYS A 129 -17.27 40.70 12.93
C LYS A 129 -15.96 41.10 12.25
N ASN A 130 -15.02 41.54 13.07
CA ASN A 130 -13.64 41.83 12.69
C ASN A 130 -12.91 40.53 12.34
N TRP A 131 -12.53 40.37 11.07
CA TRP A 131 -11.65 39.28 10.63
C TRP A 131 -10.21 39.71 10.92
N LYS A 132 -9.55 39.06 11.88
CA LYS A 132 -8.10 39.18 12.06
C LYS A 132 -7.41 38.06 11.27
N GLU A 133 -6.86 38.41 10.11
CA GLU A 133 -5.86 37.60 9.42
C GLU A 133 -4.60 37.49 10.30
N ASN A 134 -4.25 36.27 10.69
CA ASN A 134 -2.97 35.99 11.33
C ASN A 134 -2.00 35.50 10.24
N GLY A 135 -1.50 36.45 9.43
CA GLY A 135 -0.44 36.22 8.47
C GLY A 135 0.89 35.95 9.19
N LYS A 136 1.30 34.68 9.22
CA LYS A 136 2.64 34.29 9.67
C LYS A 136 3.67 34.74 8.63
N ASN A 137 4.32 35.86 8.87
CA ASN A 137 5.40 36.36 8.02
C ASN A 137 6.74 35.71 8.42
N TRP A 138 7.31 34.90 7.53
CA TRP A 138 8.67 34.35 7.66
C TRP A 138 9.68 35.43 7.27
N ASN A 139 10.38 35.99 8.26
CA ASN A 139 11.40 37.00 8.00
C ASN A 139 12.76 36.31 7.82
N ASN A 140 13.23 36.28 6.57
CA ASN A 140 14.57 35.86 6.21
C ASN A 140 15.48 37.10 6.24
N LYS A 141 16.46 37.14 7.15
CA LYS A 141 17.49 38.20 7.14
C LYS A 141 18.86 37.62 7.46
N SER A 142 19.52 37.26 6.37
CA SER A 142 20.97 37.13 6.26
C SER A 142 21.65 38.42 6.76
N ASN A 143 22.64 38.28 7.64
CA ASN A 143 23.61 39.34 7.87
C ASN A 143 25.02 38.77 7.99
N SER A 144 25.83 39.04 6.97
CA SER A 144 27.27 38.91 6.97
C SER A 144 27.89 40.02 7.83
N LYS A 145 28.91 39.71 8.63
CA LYS A 145 30.17 40.47 8.71
C LYS A 145 31.13 39.81 9.71
N PHE A 146 32.14 39.14 9.16
CA PHE A 146 33.42 38.98 9.81
C PHE A 146 34.12 40.35 9.82
N GLN A 147 34.65 40.76 10.97
CA GLN A 147 35.55 41.91 11.07
C GLN A 147 36.99 41.41 11.15
N THR A 148 37.81 41.91 10.24
CA THR A 148 39.27 41.82 10.23
C THR A 148 39.81 43.15 10.74
N LYS A 149 40.60 43.12 11.82
CA LYS A 149 41.93 43.72 11.94
C LYS A 149 42.53 43.37 13.28
#